data_AF-A0A3A6EM45-F1
#
_entry.id   AF-A0A3A6EM45-F1
#
_cell.length_a   1.000
_cell.length_b   1.000
_cell.length_c   1.000
_cell.angle_alpha   90.00
_cell.angle_beta   90.00
_cell.angle_gamma   90.00
#
_symmetry.space_group_name_H-M   'P 1'
#
loop_
_entity.id
_entity.type
_entity.pdbx_description
1 polymer ?
#
loop_
_entity_poly.entity_id
_entity_poly.type
_entity_poly.pdbx_seq_one_letter_code
_entity_poly.pdbx_strand_id
1 'polypeptide(L)'
;MKGLLIKDFKLMMMQKNFFLSIIAIAVVLTVFVKNPSFIIGYLTFIGSVFTLSTISYDEFDNGNAFLFSLPITRKLYALEKYVFGFLTGACSCLISLILCMIFGLIFGNYSISDSLMTAGMSFPMFLFLLLLMLPVHLKFGSEKGKIAILGVLGAVFIVGFLFVKLDQLLGLGIIASLNSMSDLGIGGLIAAMFAIVAVLFLISYRISSKIMEKKEF
;
A
#
# COMPACT_ATOMS: atom_id res chain seq x y z
N MET A 1 -13.04 4.38 16.83
CA MET A 1 -12.34 4.57 15.54
C MET A 1 -12.07 6.02 15.21
N LYS A 2 -13.08 6.90 15.18
CA LYS A 2 -12.88 8.32 14.78
C LYS A 2 -11.72 9.01 15.51
N GLY A 3 -11.58 8.81 16.83
CA GLY A 3 -10.47 9.39 17.60
C GLY A 3 -9.07 8.93 17.17
N LEU A 4 -8.90 7.65 16.84
CA LEU A 4 -7.62 7.10 16.35
C LEU A 4 -7.27 7.66 14.96
N LEU A 5 -8.24 7.72 14.05
CA LEU A 5 -8.05 8.33 12.73
C LEU A 5 -7.67 9.81 12.86
N ILE A 6 -8.35 10.58 13.71
CA ILE A 6 -8.02 11.99 13.95
C ILE A 6 -6.60 12.13 14.50
N LYS A 7 -6.18 11.25 15.41
CA LYS A 7 -4.81 11.21 15.93
C LYS A 7 -3.81 10.99 14.79
N ASP A 8 -4.01 9.97 13.96
CA ASP A 8 -3.10 9.64 12.85
C ASP A 8 -3.05 10.78 11.80
N PHE A 9 -4.18 11.41 11.47
CA PHE A 9 -4.20 12.59 10.58
C PHE A 9 -3.51 13.82 11.21
N LYS A 10 -3.68 14.06 12.51
CA LYS A 10 -2.96 15.13 13.20
C LYS A 10 -1.46 14.87 13.19
N LEU A 11 -1.02 13.62 13.35
CA LEU A 11 0.38 13.24 13.26
C LEU A 11 0.93 13.54 11.85
N MET A 12 0.17 13.24 10.80
CA MET A 12 0.53 13.65 9.43
C MET A 12 0.69 15.17 9.29
N MET A 13 -0.25 15.95 9.84
CA MET A 13 -0.18 17.42 9.77
C MET A 13 1.03 17.99 10.51
N MET A 14 1.43 17.39 11.64
CA MET A 14 2.64 17.78 12.37
C MET A 14 3.92 17.52 11.55
N GLN A 15 3.88 16.55 10.64
CA GLN A 15 4.98 16.20 9.74
C GLN A 15 4.93 16.93 8.38
N LYS A 16 4.29 18.10 8.29
CA LYS A 16 4.14 18.86 7.03
C LYS A 16 5.44 19.06 6.24
N ASN A 17 6.58 19.29 6.93
CA ASN A 17 7.87 19.49 6.27
C ASN A 17 8.37 18.21 5.56
N PHE A 18 8.06 17.04 6.12
CA PHE A 18 8.38 15.76 5.52
C PHE A 18 7.52 15.50 4.27
N PHE A 19 6.23 15.84 4.31
CA PHE A 19 5.39 15.75 3.11
C PHE A 19 5.82 16.74 2.02
N LEU A 20 6.23 17.96 2.39
CA LEU A 20 6.77 18.93 1.44
C LEU A 20 8.06 18.42 0.78
N SER A 21 8.97 17.80 1.52
CA SER A 21 10.19 17.23 0.95
C SER A 21 9.88 16.05 0.01
N ILE A 22 8.92 15.18 0.36
CA ILE A 22 8.48 14.09 -0.52
C ILE A 22 7.95 14.64 -1.85
N ILE A 23 7.09 15.67 -1.81
CA ILE A 23 6.55 16.29 -3.02
C ILE A 23 7.67 16.93 -3.84
N ALA A 24 8.60 17.64 -3.20
CA ALA A 24 9.74 18.25 -3.89
C ALA A 24 10.60 17.19 -4.61
N ILE A 25 10.90 16.07 -3.95
CA ILE A 25 11.62 14.94 -4.55
C ILE A 25 10.83 14.36 -5.72
N ALA A 26 9.52 14.17 -5.56
CA ALA A 26 8.65 13.65 -6.60
C ALA A 26 8.71 14.53 -7.87
N VAL A 27 8.64 15.85 -7.69
CA VAL A 27 8.74 16.83 -8.78
C VAL A 27 10.10 16.75 -9.47
N VAL A 28 11.19 16.81 -8.70
CA VAL A 28 12.56 16.76 -9.25
C VAL A 28 12.76 15.50 -10.08
N LEU A 29 12.41 14.33 -9.52
CA LEU A 29 12.55 13.05 -10.21
C LEU A 29 11.68 12.98 -11.48
N THR A 30 10.46 13.51 -11.44
CA THR A 30 9.57 13.53 -12.61
C THR A 30 10.17 14.33 -13.75
N VAL A 31 10.80 15.48 -13.46
CA VAL A 31 11.49 16.31 -14.46
C VAL A 31 12.71 15.60 -15.02
N PHE A 32 13.51 14.93 -14.18
CA PHE A 32 14.69 14.18 -14.62
C PHE A 32 14.34 12.98 -15.52
N VAL A 33 13.31 12.21 -15.13
CA VAL A 33 12.84 11.03 -15.87
C VAL A 33 12.08 11.42 -17.14
N LYS A 34 11.61 12.68 -17.25
CA LYS A 34 10.80 13.21 -18.35
C LYS A 34 9.53 12.39 -18.60
N ASN A 35 8.99 11.76 -17.56
CA ASN A 35 7.75 10.99 -17.63
C ASN A 35 6.80 11.43 -16.50
N PRO A 36 5.69 12.13 -16.82
CA PRO A 36 4.76 12.64 -15.82
C PRO A 36 4.08 11.52 -15.01
N SER A 37 3.92 10.32 -15.58
CA SER A 37 3.31 9.17 -14.88
C SER A 37 4.15 8.63 -13.73
N PHE A 38 5.44 8.98 -13.66
CA PHE A 38 6.30 8.60 -12.53
C PHE A 38 5.77 9.13 -11.19
N ILE A 39 5.23 10.35 -11.18
CA ILE A 39 4.74 10.99 -9.96
C ILE A 39 3.58 10.21 -9.32
N ILE A 40 2.76 9.56 -10.16
CA ILE A 40 1.62 8.74 -9.75
C ILE A 40 2.12 7.54 -8.96
N GLY A 41 3.06 6.79 -9.54
CA GLY A 41 3.64 5.62 -8.89
C GLY A 41 4.32 5.98 -7.56
N TYR A 42 5.16 7.01 -7.57
CA TYR A 42 5.97 7.40 -6.42
C TYR A 42 5.13 7.89 -5.23
N LEU A 43 4.20 8.83 -5.45
CA LEU A 43 3.40 9.39 -4.37
C LEU A 43 2.39 8.38 -3.83
N THR A 44 1.78 7.56 -4.70
CA THR A 44 0.84 6.51 -4.26
C THR A 44 1.56 5.45 -3.42
N PHE A 45 2.78 5.07 -3.82
CA PHE A 45 3.62 4.17 -3.02
C PHE A 45 3.87 4.75 -1.62
N ILE A 46 4.41 5.97 -1.53
CA ILE A 46 4.74 6.59 -0.24
C ILE A 46 3.50 6.77 0.62
N GLY A 47 2.39 7.24 0.06
CA GLY A 47 1.15 7.45 0.81
C GLY A 47 0.54 6.16 1.35
N SER A 48 0.70 5.03 0.63
CA SER A 48 0.30 3.71 1.14
C SER A 48 1.19 3.26 2.31
N VAL A 49 2.51 3.33 2.15
CA VAL A 49 3.48 2.85 3.14
C VAL A 49 3.54 3.73 4.40
N PHE A 50 3.03 4.97 4.33
CA PHE A 50 3.00 5.91 5.46
C PHE A 50 2.26 5.36 6.70
N THR A 51 1.32 4.44 6.53
CA THR A 51 0.68 3.76 7.66
C THR A 51 1.64 3.00 8.56
N LEU A 52 2.70 2.44 7.99
CA LEU A 52 3.72 1.71 8.75
C LEU A 52 4.49 2.67 9.65
N SER A 53 4.67 3.92 9.23
CA SER A 53 5.23 4.94 10.12
C SER A 53 4.29 5.27 11.28
N THR A 54 2.96 5.37 11.09
CA THR A 54 2.05 5.64 12.23
C THR A 54 2.01 4.50 13.24
N ILE A 55 2.12 3.25 12.78
CA ILE A 55 2.28 2.09 13.67
C ILE A 55 3.61 2.18 14.43
N SER A 56 4.69 2.56 13.76
CA SER A 56 6.00 2.70 14.39
C SER A 56 6.05 3.81 15.43
N TYR A 57 5.30 4.91 15.21
CA TYR A 57 5.12 5.98 16.19
C TYR A 57 4.28 5.54 17.39
N ASP A 58 3.24 4.72 17.18
CA ASP A 58 2.43 4.18 18.28
C ASP A 58 3.22 3.19 19.16
N GLU A 59 4.20 2.49 18.57
CA GLU A 59 5.10 1.59 19.29
C GLU A 59 6.30 2.29 19.94
N PHE A 60 6.57 3.54 19.59
CA PHE A 60 7.68 4.31 20.15
C PHE A 60 7.50 4.45 21.67
N ASP A 61 8.57 4.22 22.43
CA ASP A 61 8.59 4.25 23.89
C ASP A 61 7.45 3.45 24.57
N ASN A 62 7.10 2.28 24.03
CA ASN A 62 6.00 1.43 24.52
C ASN A 62 4.61 2.11 24.52
N GLY A 63 4.38 3.08 23.63
CA GLY A 63 3.12 3.83 23.52
C GLY A 63 1.87 2.96 23.39
N ASN A 64 1.98 1.75 22.84
CA ASN A 64 0.90 0.78 22.76
C ASN A 64 0.31 0.38 24.11
N ALA A 65 1.12 0.24 25.17
CA ALA A 65 0.62 -0.11 26.51
C ALA A 65 -0.32 0.98 27.05
N PHE A 66 0.04 2.25 26.83
CA PHE A 66 -0.83 3.38 27.14
C PHE A 66 -2.06 3.42 26.24
N LEU A 67 -1.89 3.20 24.92
CA LEU A 67 -3.00 3.24 23.97
C LEU A 67 -4.08 2.19 24.27
N PHE A 68 -3.70 1.00 24.75
CA PHE A 68 -4.63 -0.06 25.14
C PHE A 68 -5.17 0.06 26.56
N SER A 69 -4.73 1.05 27.35
CA SER A 69 -5.42 1.45 28.59
C SER A 69 -6.70 2.25 28.31
N LEU A 70 -6.81 2.85 27.12
CA LEU A 70 -8.03 3.51 26.65
C LEU A 70 -9.11 2.47 26.29
N PRO A 71 -10.40 2.84 26.26
CA PRO A 71 -11.51 1.94 25.92
C PRO A 71 -11.54 1.62 24.41
N ILE A 72 -10.46 1.02 23.90
CA ILE A 72 -10.23 0.68 22.49
C ILE A 72 -9.94 -0.81 22.42
N THR A 73 -10.69 -1.54 21.59
CA THR A 73 -10.44 -2.97 21.39
C THR A 73 -9.30 -3.19 20.39
N ARG A 74 -8.53 -4.26 20.58
CA ARG A 74 -7.38 -4.60 19.72
C ARG A 74 -7.76 -4.82 18.25
N LYS A 75 -8.95 -5.38 18.01
CA LYS A 75 -9.55 -5.50 16.66
C LYS A 75 -9.83 -4.15 16.02
N LEU A 76 -10.31 -3.21 16.83
CA LEU A 76 -10.65 -1.86 16.36
C LEU A 76 -9.39 -1.10 15.95
N TYR A 77 -8.29 -1.27 16.68
CA TYR A 77 -6.98 -0.73 16.30
C TYR A 77 -6.48 -1.33 14.98
N ALA A 78 -6.54 -2.66 14.83
CA ALA A 78 -6.15 -3.30 13.58
C ALA A 78 -6.98 -2.74 12.42
N LEU A 79 -8.31 -2.75 12.52
CA LEU A 79 -9.20 -2.24 11.47
C LEU A 79 -8.89 -0.78 11.11
N GLU A 80 -8.61 0.05 12.11
CA GLU A 80 -8.28 1.46 11.90
C GLU A 80 -7.04 1.65 11.04
N LYS A 81 -5.96 0.87 11.24
CA LYS A 81 -4.76 0.96 10.40
C LYS A 81 -4.98 0.55 8.95
N TYR A 82 -5.84 -0.44 8.70
CA TYR A 82 -6.25 -0.80 7.33
C TYR A 82 -7.04 0.33 6.67
N VAL A 83 -8.01 0.92 7.38
CA VAL A 83 -8.82 2.03 6.86
C VAL A 83 -7.95 3.28 6.64
N PHE A 84 -7.07 3.58 7.57
CA PHE A 84 -6.13 4.69 7.47
C PHE A 84 -5.25 4.54 6.23
N GLY A 85 -4.71 3.34 5.97
CA GLY A 85 -3.85 3.11 4.80
C GLY A 85 -4.55 3.12 3.46
N PHE A 86 -5.79 2.66 3.44
CA PHE A 86 -6.64 2.85 2.29
C PHE A 86 -6.90 4.34 2.03
N LEU A 87 -7.22 5.13 3.07
CA LEU A 87 -7.47 6.57 2.94
C LEU A 87 -6.22 7.33 2.49
N THR A 88 -5.06 7.12 3.13
CA THR A 88 -3.82 7.82 2.78
C THR A 88 -3.33 7.42 1.39
N GLY A 89 -3.46 6.14 1.03
CA GLY A 89 -3.20 5.65 -0.32
C GLY A 89 -4.11 6.31 -1.36
N ALA A 90 -5.43 6.37 -1.09
CA ALA A 90 -6.39 6.95 -2.02
C ALA A 90 -6.16 8.47 -2.19
N CYS A 91 -5.97 9.20 -1.09
CA CYS A 91 -5.68 10.63 -1.12
C CYS A 91 -4.37 10.93 -1.86
N SER A 92 -3.30 10.16 -1.61
CA SER A 92 -2.03 10.33 -2.32
C SER A 92 -2.15 10.03 -3.81
N CYS A 93 -2.90 8.99 -4.19
CA CYS A 93 -3.22 8.69 -5.59
C CYS A 93 -3.94 9.87 -6.26
N LEU A 94 -4.99 10.41 -5.63
CA LEU A 94 -5.73 11.56 -6.17
C LEU A 94 -4.84 12.82 -6.31
N ILE A 95 -4.04 13.13 -5.29
CA ILE A 95 -3.09 14.26 -5.35
C ILE A 95 -2.08 14.04 -6.47
N SER A 96 -1.58 12.83 -6.64
CA SER A 96 -0.60 12.48 -7.66
C SER A 96 -1.16 12.59 -9.08
N LEU A 97 -2.44 12.24 -9.27
CA LEU A 97 -3.16 12.45 -10.53
C LEU A 97 -3.23 13.94 -10.86
N ILE A 98 -3.67 14.78 -9.92
CA ILE A 98 -3.75 16.24 -10.11
C ILE A 98 -2.39 16.82 -10.49
N LEU A 99 -1.34 16.44 -9.78
CA LEU A 99 0.02 16.88 -10.10
C LEU A 99 0.45 16.40 -11.49
N CYS A 100 0.20 15.13 -11.85
CA CYS A 100 0.49 14.61 -13.18
C CYS A 100 -0.21 15.42 -14.28
N MET A 101 -1.45 15.88 -14.07
CA MET A 101 -2.15 16.74 -15.04
C MET A 101 -1.45 18.09 -15.20
N ILE A 102 -1.07 18.72 -14.08
CA ILE A 102 -0.37 20.02 -14.08
C ILE A 102 0.96 19.89 -14.83
N PHE A 103 1.75 18.85 -14.55
CA PHE A 103 3.01 18.58 -15.25
C PHE A 103 2.78 18.29 -16.74
N GLY A 104 1.77 17.50 -17.08
CA GLY A 104 1.41 17.21 -18.46
C GLY A 104 1.10 18.47 -19.26
N LEU A 105 0.36 19.43 -18.68
CA LEU A 105 0.05 20.70 -19.32
C LEU A 105 1.30 21.57 -19.57
N ILE A 106 2.28 21.53 -18.66
CA ILE A 106 3.50 22.34 -18.77
C ILE A 106 4.47 21.75 -19.81
N PHE A 107 4.61 20.42 -19.85
CA PHE A 107 5.60 19.74 -20.69
C PHE A 107 5.05 19.24 -22.03
N GLY A 108 3.77 19.44 -22.32
CA GLY A 108 3.12 19.14 -23.62
C GLY A 108 2.90 17.66 -23.92
N ASN A 109 3.43 16.75 -23.10
CA ASN A 109 3.27 15.30 -23.23
C ASN A 109 2.18 14.79 -22.27
N TYR A 110 0.92 15.11 -22.54
CA TYR A 110 -0.19 14.75 -21.67
C TYR A 110 -1.22 13.85 -22.35
N SER A 111 -1.37 12.64 -21.79
CA SER A 111 -2.47 11.74 -22.11
C SER A 111 -3.28 11.45 -20.85
N ILE A 112 -4.55 11.86 -20.86
CA ILE A 112 -5.49 11.63 -19.76
C ILE A 112 -5.73 10.13 -19.57
N SER A 113 -5.86 9.38 -20.67
CA SER A 113 -6.04 7.93 -20.60
C SER A 113 -4.87 7.26 -19.89
N ASP A 114 -3.64 7.67 -20.21
CA ASP A 114 -2.45 6.99 -19.71
C ASP A 114 -2.23 7.29 -18.22
N SER A 115 -2.53 8.51 -17.78
CA SER A 115 -2.49 8.88 -16.36
C SER A 115 -3.55 8.14 -15.53
N LEU A 116 -4.78 8.02 -16.02
CA LEU A 116 -5.84 7.23 -15.37
C LEU A 116 -5.49 5.74 -15.32
N MET A 117 -4.95 5.19 -16.41
CA MET A 117 -4.56 3.78 -16.48
C MET A 117 -3.40 3.49 -15.52
N THR A 118 -2.38 4.34 -15.49
CA THR A 118 -1.25 4.19 -14.56
C THR A 118 -1.71 4.26 -13.11
N ALA A 119 -2.56 5.22 -12.75
CA ALA A 119 -3.15 5.29 -11.41
C ALA A 119 -4.01 4.06 -11.06
N GLY A 120 -4.83 3.62 -12.02
CA GLY A 120 -5.71 2.46 -11.88
C GLY A 120 -4.96 1.14 -11.68
N MET A 121 -3.76 1.00 -12.25
CA MET A 121 -2.89 -0.16 -12.03
C MET A 121 -2.02 -0.02 -10.76
N SER A 122 -1.46 1.17 -10.51
CA SER A 122 -0.53 1.38 -9.40
C SER A 122 -1.22 1.32 -8.05
N PHE A 123 -2.43 1.86 -7.94
CA PHE A 123 -3.16 1.90 -6.67
C PHE A 123 -3.46 0.51 -6.07
N PRO A 124 -4.07 -0.46 -6.78
CA PRO A 124 -4.28 -1.80 -6.26
C PRO A 124 -2.96 -2.54 -6.00
N MET A 125 -1.92 -2.30 -6.80
CA MET A 125 -0.58 -2.87 -6.56
C MET A 125 0.00 -2.42 -5.20
N PHE A 126 -0.11 -1.14 -4.87
CA PHE A 126 0.38 -0.63 -3.58
C PHE A 126 -0.53 -0.99 -2.40
N LEU A 127 -1.84 -1.10 -2.62
CA LEU A 127 -2.74 -1.68 -1.62
C LEU A 127 -2.37 -3.13 -1.32
N PHE A 128 -2.05 -3.94 -2.33
CA PHE A 128 -1.54 -5.30 -2.14
C PHE A 128 -0.30 -5.32 -1.25
N LEU A 129 0.66 -4.43 -1.52
CA LEU A 129 1.88 -4.31 -0.71
C LEU A 129 1.53 -3.93 0.73
N LEU A 130 0.68 -2.93 0.95
CA LEU A 130 0.20 -2.53 2.28
C LEU A 130 -0.44 -3.71 3.04
N LEU A 131 -1.31 -4.47 2.37
CA LEU A 131 -1.98 -5.64 2.96
C LEU A 131 -1.01 -6.74 3.39
N LEU A 132 0.12 -6.87 2.71
CA LEU A 132 1.16 -7.81 3.08
C LEU A 132 2.01 -7.28 4.24
N MET A 133 2.32 -5.98 4.26
CA MET A 133 3.18 -5.38 5.28
C MET A 133 2.48 -5.22 6.65
N LEU A 134 1.20 -4.84 6.68
CA LEU A 134 0.45 -4.59 7.92
C LEU A 134 0.48 -5.75 8.93
N PRO A 135 0.14 -7.01 8.58
CA PRO A 135 0.15 -8.11 9.54
C PRO A 135 1.56 -8.40 10.08
N VAL A 136 2.58 -8.23 9.24
CA VAL A 136 3.99 -8.44 9.63
C VAL A 136 4.42 -7.36 10.63
N HIS A 137 4.11 -6.09 10.33
CA HIS A 137 4.40 -4.97 11.24
C HIS A 137 3.67 -5.11 12.57
N LEU A 138 2.38 -5.46 12.56
CA LEU A 138 1.62 -5.65 13.80
C LEU A 138 2.17 -6.81 14.65
N LYS A 139 2.74 -7.85 14.03
CA LYS A 139 3.29 -9.01 14.75
C LYS A 139 4.69 -8.74 15.32
N PHE A 140 5.61 -8.26 14.50
CA PHE A 140 7.03 -8.16 14.86
C PHE A 140 7.42 -6.77 15.39
N GLY A 141 6.53 -5.80 15.28
CA GLY A 141 6.78 -4.41 15.67
C GLY A 141 7.67 -3.65 14.69
N SER A 142 7.97 -2.39 15.00
CA SER A 142 8.66 -1.44 14.10
C SER A 142 10.12 -1.82 13.79
N GLU A 143 10.87 -2.30 14.77
CA GLU A 143 12.29 -2.65 14.62
C GLU A 143 12.48 -4.00 13.91
N LYS A 144 11.88 -5.07 14.45
CA LYS A 144 12.00 -6.42 13.86
C LYS A 144 11.12 -6.58 12.62
N GLY A 145 10.11 -5.73 12.45
CA GLY A 145 9.26 -5.68 11.27
C GLY A 145 10.04 -5.40 9.99
N LYS A 146 11.03 -4.50 10.01
CA LYS A 146 11.85 -4.20 8.82
C LYS A 146 12.57 -5.44 8.28
N ILE A 147 13.12 -6.26 9.18
CA ILE A 147 13.81 -7.51 8.82
C ILE A 147 12.80 -8.57 8.41
N ALA A 148 11.67 -8.68 9.12
CA ALA A 148 10.61 -9.63 8.81
C ALA A 148 9.99 -9.37 7.42
N ILE A 149 9.85 -8.10 7.02
CA ILE A 149 9.36 -7.70 5.70
C ILE A 149 10.25 -8.23 4.58
N LEU A 150 11.57 -8.13 4.72
CA LEU A 150 12.51 -8.68 3.73
C LEU A 150 12.34 -10.20 3.61
N GLY A 151 12.14 -10.89 4.73
CA GLY A 151 11.85 -12.32 4.74
C GLY A 151 10.53 -12.68 4.05
N VAL A 152 9.45 -11.93 4.29
CA VAL A 152 8.15 -12.17 3.65
C VAL A 152 8.21 -11.88 2.16
N LEU A 153 8.86 -10.78 1.73
CA LEU A 153 9.07 -10.50 0.32
C LEU A 153 9.86 -11.63 -0.36
N GLY A 154 10.95 -12.09 0.26
CA GLY A 154 11.72 -13.23 -0.23
C GLY A 154 10.89 -14.52 -0.35
N ALA A 155 10.04 -14.80 0.64
CA ALA A 155 9.13 -15.95 0.61
C ALA A 155 8.12 -15.85 -0.54
N VAL A 156 7.54 -14.67 -0.79
CA VAL A 156 6.63 -14.45 -1.93
C VAL A 156 7.33 -14.70 -3.26
N PHE A 157 8.58 -14.25 -3.41
CA PHE A 157 9.37 -14.53 -4.62
C PHE A 157 9.62 -16.03 -4.82
N ILE A 158 10.01 -16.75 -3.75
CA ILE A 158 10.25 -18.19 -3.82
C ILE A 158 8.97 -18.95 -4.18
N VAL A 159 7.84 -18.61 -3.54
CA VAL A 159 6.54 -19.22 -3.84
C VAL A 159 6.13 -18.93 -5.28
N GLY A 160 6.29 -17.70 -5.76
CA GLY A 160 5.99 -17.34 -7.15
C GLY A 160 6.85 -18.13 -8.14
N PHE A 161 8.14 -18.28 -7.87
CA PHE A 161 9.05 -19.06 -8.72
C PHE A 161 8.71 -20.55 -8.74
N LEU A 162 8.39 -21.13 -7.59
CA LEU A 162 7.94 -22.53 -7.48
C LEU A 162 6.61 -22.73 -8.23
N PHE A 163 5.69 -21.78 -8.14
CA PHE A 163 4.41 -21.84 -8.84
C PHE A 163 4.61 -21.87 -10.36
N VAL A 164 5.47 -21.01 -10.91
CA VAL A 164 5.79 -21.00 -12.34
C VAL A 164 6.44 -22.32 -12.78
N LYS A 165 7.38 -22.85 -11.99
CA LYS A 165 8.01 -24.14 -12.28
C LYS A 165 7.03 -25.31 -12.22
N LEU A 166 6.10 -25.30 -11.25
CA LEU A 166 5.08 -26.34 -11.11
C LEU A 166 4.07 -26.30 -12.26
N ASP A 167 3.67 -25.11 -12.73
CA ASP A 167 2.79 -24.99 -13.90
C ASP A 167 3.47 -25.53 -15.18
N GLN A 168 4.77 -25.26 -15.36
CA GLN A 168 5.56 -25.80 -16.47
C GLN A 168 5.74 -27.33 -16.39
N LEU A 169 5.87 -27.90 -15.18
CA LEU A 169 6.05 -29.34 -14.98
C LEU A 169 4.74 -30.14 -15.08
N LEU A 170 3.64 -29.59 -14.56
CA LEU A 170 2.34 -30.26 -14.51
C LEU A 170 1.45 -29.96 -15.72
N GLY A 171 1.84 -29.01 -16.58
CA GLY A 171 1.08 -28.64 -17.78
C GLY A 171 -0.33 -28.15 -17.48
N LEU A 172 -0.56 -27.56 -16.29
CA LEU A 172 -1.89 -27.13 -15.83
C LEU A 172 -2.47 -25.99 -16.67
N GLY A 173 -1.68 -25.40 -17.58
CA GLY A 173 -2.15 -24.38 -18.53
C GLY A 173 -2.60 -23.09 -17.84
N ILE A 174 -2.23 -22.89 -16.58
CA ILE A 174 -2.67 -21.73 -15.79
C ILE A 174 -2.06 -20.46 -16.37
N ILE A 175 -0.77 -20.51 -16.77
CA ILE A 175 -0.12 -19.42 -17.50
C ILE A 175 -0.80 -19.16 -18.85
N ALA A 176 -1.26 -20.20 -19.57
CA ALA A 176 -1.97 -20.04 -20.84
C ALA A 176 -3.36 -19.39 -20.65
N SER A 177 -4.08 -19.73 -19.56
CA SER A 177 -5.35 -19.09 -19.19
C SER A 177 -5.18 -17.63 -18.73
N LEU A 178 -4.06 -17.31 -18.07
CA LEU A 178 -3.65 -15.95 -17.73
C LEU A 178 -3.31 -15.13 -18.98
N ASN A 179 -2.67 -15.75 -19.97
CA ASN A 179 -2.39 -15.11 -21.26
C ASN A 179 -3.70 -14.83 -22.02
N SER A 180 -4.71 -15.70 -21.97
CA SER A 180 -6.03 -15.36 -22.54
C SER A 180 -6.78 -14.25 -21.78
N MET A 181 -6.35 -13.88 -20.56
CA MET A 181 -6.87 -12.70 -19.86
C MET A 181 -6.27 -11.38 -20.38
N SER A 182 -5.29 -11.40 -21.29
CA SER A 182 -4.87 -10.17 -21.99
C SER A 182 -5.97 -9.63 -22.90
N ASP A 183 -6.94 -10.47 -23.29
CA ASP A 183 -8.06 -10.09 -24.16
C ASP A 183 -9.19 -9.38 -23.40
N LEU A 184 -9.16 -9.38 -22.06
CA LEU A 184 -10.20 -8.79 -21.19
C LEU A 184 -10.21 -7.25 -21.20
N GLY A 185 -9.33 -6.62 -21.99
CA GLY A 185 -9.13 -5.18 -22.00
C GLY A 185 -8.52 -4.68 -20.69
N ILE A 186 -7.91 -3.50 -20.74
CA ILE A 186 -7.16 -2.94 -19.61
C ILE A 186 -8.08 -2.64 -18.42
N GLY A 187 -9.35 -2.27 -18.67
CA GLY A 187 -10.36 -2.10 -17.62
C GLY A 187 -10.70 -3.40 -16.88
N GLY A 188 -10.77 -4.53 -17.60
CA GLY A 188 -11.02 -5.85 -17.01
C GLY A 188 -9.88 -6.30 -16.09
N LEU A 189 -8.63 -6.05 -16.51
CA LEU A 189 -7.44 -6.30 -15.68
C LEU A 189 -7.45 -5.48 -14.38
N ILE A 190 -7.77 -4.19 -14.46
CA ILE A 190 -7.86 -3.33 -13.28
C ILE A 190 -8.95 -3.85 -12.33
N ALA A 191 -10.15 -4.18 -12.85
CA ALA A 191 -11.23 -4.73 -12.04
C ALA A 191 -10.84 -6.06 -11.35
N ALA A 192 -10.15 -6.95 -12.07
CA ALA A 192 -9.64 -8.19 -11.50
C ALA A 192 -8.61 -7.93 -10.38
N MET A 193 -7.70 -6.97 -10.54
CA MET A 193 -6.75 -6.58 -9.49
C MET A 193 -7.47 -6.09 -8.24
N PHE A 194 -8.48 -5.24 -8.38
CA PHE A 194 -9.28 -4.78 -7.22
C PHE A 194 -10.03 -5.92 -6.54
N ALA A 195 -10.56 -6.88 -7.30
CA ALA A 195 -11.21 -8.07 -6.73
C ALA A 195 -10.23 -8.91 -5.91
N ILE A 196 -9.01 -9.13 -6.43
CA ILE A 196 -7.94 -9.85 -5.71
C ILE A 196 -7.55 -9.10 -4.43
N VAL A 197 -7.36 -7.78 -4.51
CA VAL A 197 -7.05 -6.95 -3.34
C VAL A 197 -8.16 -7.02 -2.28
N ALA A 198 -9.44 -7.03 -2.68
CA ALA A 198 -10.56 -7.15 -1.76
C ALA A 198 -10.56 -8.50 -1.01
N VAL A 199 -10.27 -9.61 -1.70
CA VAL A 199 -10.15 -10.93 -1.07
C VAL A 199 -8.95 -10.95 -0.10
N LEU A 200 -7.81 -10.42 -0.52
CA LEU A 200 -6.61 -10.35 0.32
C LEU A 200 -6.80 -9.44 1.53
N PHE A 201 -7.59 -8.38 1.41
CA PHE A 201 -7.95 -7.51 2.52
C PHE A 201 -8.64 -8.31 3.63
N LEU A 202 -9.63 -9.15 3.27
CA LEU A 202 -10.35 -9.98 4.25
C LEU A 202 -9.41 -10.99 4.93
N ILE A 203 -8.52 -11.63 4.17
CA ILE A 203 -7.55 -12.60 4.70
C ILE A 203 -6.56 -11.89 5.64
N SER A 204 -5.96 -10.80 5.16
CA SER A 204 -4.97 -10.01 5.90
C SER A 204 -5.55 -9.45 7.20
N TYR A 205 -6.77 -8.90 7.16
CA TYR A 205 -7.46 -8.39 8.33
C TYR A 205 -7.74 -9.48 9.38
N ARG A 206 -8.16 -10.68 8.96
CA ARG A 206 -8.36 -11.82 9.87
C ARG A 206 -7.06 -12.23 10.56
N ILE A 207 -5.95 -12.26 9.81
CA ILE A 207 -4.63 -12.58 10.35
C ILE A 207 -4.20 -11.52 11.36
N SER A 208 -4.28 -10.24 10.99
CA SER A 208 -3.92 -9.11 11.87
C SER A 208 -4.76 -9.04 13.13
N SER A 209 -6.06 -9.32 13.04
CA SER A 209 -6.95 -9.34 14.20
C SER A 209 -6.54 -10.44 15.19
N LYS A 210 -6.26 -11.65 14.70
CA LYS A 210 -5.78 -12.77 15.54
C LYS A 210 -4.42 -12.49 16.16
N ILE A 211 -3.52 -11.84 15.43
CA ILE A 211 -2.20 -11.44 15.94
C ILE A 211 -2.37 -10.45 17.09
N MET A 212 -3.17 -9.40 16.90
CA MET A 212 -3.36 -8.38 17.93
C MET A 212 -4.11 -8.90 19.16
N GLU A 213 -5.06 -9.82 19.00
CA GLU A 213 -5.69 -10.49 20.15
C GLU A 213 -4.68 -11.24 21.02
N LYS A 214 -3.70 -11.91 20.42
CA LYS A 214 -2.70 -12.73 21.12
C LYS A 214 -1.46 -11.98 21.58
N LYS A 215 -1.30 -10.71 21.19
CA LYS A 215 -0.11 -9.92 21.55
C LYS A 215 -0.19 -9.50 23.02
N GLU A 216 0.79 -9.90 23.81
CA GLU A 216 0.97 -9.42 25.18
C GLU A 216 1.85 -8.16 25.13
N PHE A 217 1.48 -7.13 25.90
CA PHE A 217 2.16 -5.83 25.99
C PHE A 217 2.65 -5.62 27.41
#